data_AF-A0A0N1HN72-F1
#
_entry.id   AF-A0A0N1HN72-F1
#
_cell.length_a   1.000
_cell.length_b   1.000
_cell.length_c   1.000
_cell.angle_alpha   90.00
_cell.angle_beta   90.00
_cell.angle_gamma   90.00
#
_symmetry.space_group_name_H-M   'P 1'
#
loop_
_entity.id
_entity.type
_entity.pdbx_description
1 polymer ?
#
loop_
_entity_poly.entity_id
_entity_poly.type
_entity_poly.pdbx_seq_one_letter_code
_entity_poly.pdbx_strand_id
1 'polypeptide(L)'
;MVYHGPSRGCMVCRKRRVKCDEVRPHCGNCVRRRQQQLCVYRSGSDKGGRRGSEESKTTHEHSDHSVNEEDDTIPFEPNVVLPFASLQRQSHDGEFESLCFFFTNYVNIPRESHTNLFLEALQPVFNASSPDSPLRHATTAVAVTISDFWRTLGPYSGNSRRSWARAVAATRSAIFDPELSRSDELLAAIFMLDFYQGLNRRYVNLQEDPDLHQKAAVALIQARGKDNVKTDSARRLYTSLRSKYIFSHLQARKRLSLDGALNLPIEPGDWPTTKLDMVMLELANLLADIEDFSQRSLAFGALHADMIEMDDTTEAEAFLTRCFEIKAEMGSWRQSVPPSWEPHRITDMESIHHSIRAVGLYNGLCDVYSSHTVAQMMNFWRTIHITLLRVIKHLSWQVGPQFMLESAPTDAEIDDEIQKLADDICACVPFHVGSRTTFCYPYEAQNYPPVPGWLRESADYIDGLGNPTLLTDSDHARSAAAAGGWFLLTPMTTLMEYSQPFPLTPGADKRSILEPIKLRPGQLRWITSQCRRIHKIYLIPWPYGTTNPSTLGSLSTLSPYWAFREEGFANPAADSISVPVHEIVV
;
A
#
# COMPACT_ATOMS: atom_id res chain seq x y z
N MET A 1 -11.94 -18.64 -65.21
CA MET A 1 -12.74 -19.07 -64.03
C MET A 1 -13.93 -18.14 -63.90
N VAL A 2 -15.14 -18.67 -63.78
CA VAL A 2 -16.35 -17.83 -63.62
C VAL A 2 -16.42 -17.29 -62.19
N TYR A 3 -16.54 -15.98 -62.05
CA TYR A 3 -16.60 -15.31 -60.74
C TYR A 3 -18.02 -15.43 -60.17
N HIS A 4 -18.29 -16.48 -59.39
CA HIS A 4 -19.59 -16.75 -58.77
C HIS A 4 -19.95 -15.82 -57.58
N GLY A 5 -19.36 -14.62 -57.52
CA GLY A 5 -19.60 -13.63 -56.48
C GLY A 5 -19.03 -14.01 -55.10
N PRO A 6 -19.38 -13.24 -54.05
CA PRO A 6 -18.95 -13.53 -52.69
C PRO A 6 -19.54 -14.85 -52.20
N SER A 7 -18.69 -15.76 -51.70
CA SER A 7 -19.13 -17.00 -51.04
C SER A 7 -20.23 -16.73 -50.00
N ARG A 8 -21.17 -17.65 -49.82
CA ARG A 8 -22.27 -17.53 -48.84
C ARG A 8 -22.00 -18.28 -47.53
N GLY A 9 -20.92 -19.07 -47.46
CA GLY A 9 -20.50 -19.79 -46.26
C GLY A 9 -20.18 -18.92 -45.04
N CYS A 10 -20.27 -19.52 -43.86
CA CYS A 10 -20.02 -18.86 -42.57
C CYS A 10 -18.56 -18.41 -42.40
N MET A 11 -18.34 -17.45 -41.52
CA MET A 11 -17.02 -16.82 -41.29
C MET A 11 -15.95 -17.81 -40.85
N VAL A 12 -16.30 -18.81 -40.03
CA VAL A 12 -15.36 -19.87 -39.57
C VAL A 12 -14.91 -20.76 -40.73
N CYS A 13 -15.84 -21.25 -41.57
CA CYS A 13 -15.49 -22.07 -42.73
C CYS A 13 -14.65 -21.28 -43.76
N ARG A 14 -14.94 -19.98 -43.94
CA ARG A 14 -14.13 -19.07 -44.77
C ARG A 14 -12.72 -18.88 -44.24
N LYS A 15 -12.56 -18.53 -42.96
CA LYS A 15 -11.24 -18.35 -42.31
C LYS A 15 -10.40 -19.63 -42.42
N ARG A 16 -11.05 -20.80 -42.35
CA ARG A 16 -10.44 -22.13 -42.49
C ARG A 16 -10.33 -22.64 -43.93
N ARG A 17 -10.80 -21.89 -44.94
CA ARG A 17 -10.80 -22.25 -46.36
C ARG A 17 -11.41 -23.63 -46.68
N VAL A 18 -12.48 -24.02 -45.96
CA VAL A 18 -13.22 -25.27 -46.17
C VAL A 18 -14.63 -25.01 -46.71
N LYS A 19 -15.19 -25.97 -47.45
CA LYS A 19 -16.58 -25.89 -47.94
C LYS A 19 -17.54 -25.81 -46.74
N CYS A 20 -18.49 -24.87 -46.83
CA CYS A 20 -19.60 -24.73 -45.91
C CYS A 20 -20.83 -25.41 -46.53
N ASP A 21 -21.67 -26.04 -45.71
CA ASP A 21 -22.97 -26.60 -46.09
C ASP A 21 -24.11 -25.56 -46.00
N GLU A 22 -23.80 -24.35 -45.54
CA GLU A 22 -24.68 -23.16 -45.49
C GLU A 22 -25.97 -23.31 -44.65
N VAL A 23 -26.09 -24.42 -43.91
CA VAL A 23 -27.15 -24.70 -42.93
C VAL A 23 -27.13 -23.65 -41.81
N ARG A 24 -28.32 -23.19 -41.41
CA ARG A 24 -28.56 -22.19 -40.37
C ARG A 24 -29.37 -22.81 -39.21
N PRO A 25 -29.16 -22.38 -37.95
CA PRO A 25 -28.26 -21.30 -37.52
C PRO A 25 -26.78 -21.66 -37.59
N HIS A 26 -26.42 -22.96 -37.56
CA HIS A 26 -25.02 -23.41 -37.56
C HIS A 26 -24.75 -24.45 -38.64
N CYS A 27 -23.62 -24.28 -39.34
CA CYS A 27 -23.15 -25.19 -40.37
C CYS A 27 -22.66 -26.51 -39.73
N GLY A 28 -22.87 -27.66 -40.39
CA GLY A 28 -22.57 -28.98 -39.82
C GLY A 28 -21.08 -29.18 -39.51
N ASN A 29 -20.21 -28.45 -40.20
CA ASN A 29 -18.76 -28.46 -39.97
C ASN A 29 -18.32 -27.67 -38.71
N CYS A 30 -19.16 -26.74 -38.22
CA CYS A 30 -18.99 -26.04 -36.95
C CYS A 30 -19.61 -26.82 -35.79
N VAL A 31 -20.77 -27.46 -36.01
CA VAL A 31 -21.40 -28.36 -35.02
C VAL A 31 -20.47 -29.52 -34.68
N ARG A 32 -19.93 -30.23 -35.67
CA ARG A 32 -18.96 -31.34 -35.47
C ARG A 32 -17.67 -30.94 -34.73
N ARG A 33 -17.39 -29.65 -34.56
CA ARG A 33 -16.20 -29.12 -33.88
C ARG A 33 -16.49 -28.38 -32.58
N ARG A 34 -17.73 -28.40 -32.09
CA ARG A 34 -18.17 -27.65 -30.91
C ARG A 34 -17.87 -26.13 -31.02
N GLN A 35 -18.01 -25.57 -32.22
CA GLN A 35 -17.75 -24.16 -32.54
C GLN A 35 -19.02 -23.44 -33.06
N GLN A 36 -20.19 -23.84 -32.56
CA GLN A 36 -21.50 -23.27 -32.93
C GLN A 36 -21.55 -21.76 -32.71
N GLN A 37 -21.08 -21.29 -31.55
CA GLN A 37 -21.11 -19.88 -31.14
C GLN A 37 -20.29 -18.95 -32.06
N LEU A 38 -19.33 -19.49 -32.81
CA LEU A 38 -18.53 -18.74 -33.80
C LEU A 38 -19.10 -18.83 -35.23
N CYS A 39 -20.16 -19.61 -35.46
CA CYS A 39 -20.69 -19.94 -36.78
C CYS A 39 -21.60 -18.83 -37.34
N VAL A 40 -21.03 -17.66 -37.60
CA VAL A 40 -21.75 -16.46 -38.06
C VAL A 40 -21.77 -16.36 -39.59
N TYR A 41 -22.91 -15.97 -40.15
CA TYR A 41 -23.11 -15.62 -41.57
C TYR A 41 -23.30 -14.10 -41.70
N ARG A 42 -22.81 -13.48 -42.79
CA ARG A 42 -23.04 -12.04 -43.02
C ARG A 42 -24.51 -11.76 -43.33
N SER A 43 -25.09 -10.78 -42.64
CA SER A 43 -26.39 -10.17 -42.97
C SER A 43 -26.21 -9.14 -44.10
N GLY A 44 -27.18 -9.05 -45.00
CA GLY A 44 -27.02 -8.44 -46.33
C GLY A 44 -27.16 -6.92 -46.43
N SER A 45 -26.92 -6.17 -45.37
CA SER A 45 -27.34 -4.77 -45.24
C SER A 45 -26.22 -3.82 -44.76
N ASP A 46 -25.05 -3.86 -45.42
CA ASP A 46 -24.00 -2.89 -45.15
C ASP A 46 -23.23 -2.51 -46.42
N LYS A 47 -23.32 -1.23 -46.83
CA LYS A 47 -22.71 -0.68 -48.04
C LYS A 47 -21.71 0.42 -47.68
N GLY A 48 -20.43 0.07 -47.69
CA GLY A 48 -19.34 1.01 -47.94
C GLY A 48 -18.75 1.73 -46.72
N GLY A 49 -17.68 1.14 -46.16
CA GLY A 49 -16.80 1.81 -45.18
C GLY A 49 -15.45 1.11 -45.11
N ARG A 50 -14.39 1.70 -45.69
CA ARG A 50 -13.01 1.19 -45.61
C ARG A 50 -12.28 1.82 -44.42
N ARG A 51 -12.06 1.02 -43.36
CA ARG A 51 -10.93 1.00 -42.39
C ARG A 51 -11.36 0.04 -41.27
N GLY A 52 -10.70 -1.09 -41.06
CA GLY A 52 -9.46 -1.14 -40.29
C GLY A 52 -9.80 -1.08 -38.79
N SER A 53 -10.46 -2.11 -38.24
CA SER A 53 -9.83 -3.17 -37.42
C SER A 53 -9.16 -2.63 -36.14
N GLU A 54 -9.55 -3.00 -34.92
CA GLU A 54 -10.58 -3.95 -34.44
C GLU A 54 -11.10 -3.44 -33.07
N GLU A 55 -12.42 -3.38 -32.90
CA GLU A 55 -13.05 -3.51 -31.58
C GLU A 55 -13.54 -4.95 -31.41
N SER A 56 -13.57 -5.45 -30.18
CA SER A 56 -14.83 -5.74 -29.46
C SER A 56 -14.61 -6.62 -28.23
N LYS A 57 -15.17 -6.18 -27.10
CA LYS A 57 -15.67 -7.08 -26.05
C LYS A 57 -16.94 -7.78 -26.59
N THR A 58 -17.20 -9.03 -26.21
CA THR A 58 -18.57 -9.58 -26.22
C THR A 58 -18.81 -10.57 -25.08
N THR A 59 -19.74 -10.17 -24.21
CA THR A 59 -20.77 -10.93 -23.48
C THR A 59 -21.60 -11.87 -24.41
N HIS A 60 -22.53 -12.77 -24.01
CA HIS A 60 -23.23 -13.11 -22.75
C HIS A 60 -23.97 -14.50 -22.85
N GLU A 61 -24.69 -14.93 -21.80
CA GLU A 61 -25.93 -15.77 -21.79
C GLU A 61 -25.89 -17.31 -22.09
N HIS A 62 -26.81 -18.19 -21.61
CA HIS A 62 -28.03 -18.08 -20.76
C HIS A 62 -28.51 -19.42 -20.12
N SER A 63 -29.61 -19.36 -19.34
CA SER A 63 -30.49 -20.43 -18.76
C SER A 63 -29.94 -21.22 -17.54
N ASP A 64 -30.73 -21.65 -16.52
CA ASP A 64 -32.19 -21.48 -16.22
C ASP A 64 -32.54 -21.58 -14.69
N HIS A 65 -33.83 -21.70 -14.31
CA HIS A 65 -34.36 -21.57 -12.93
C HIS A 65 -34.39 -22.83 -12.02
N SER A 66 -34.08 -22.61 -10.72
CA SER A 66 -34.81 -23.17 -9.56
C SER A 66 -34.58 -22.31 -8.31
N VAL A 67 -35.63 -21.99 -7.54
CA VAL A 67 -35.54 -21.14 -6.34
C VAL A 67 -35.11 -21.95 -5.12
N ASN A 68 -34.06 -21.50 -4.43
CA ASN A 68 -33.78 -21.69 -3.00
C ASN A 68 -32.81 -20.60 -2.55
N GLU A 69 -32.94 -20.15 -1.30
CA GLU A 69 -32.08 -19.13 -0.69
C GLU A 69 -30.79 -19.78 -0.14
N GLU A 70 -29.59 -19.42 -0.63
CA GLU A 70 -28.32 -19.60 0.11
C GLU A 70 -27.07 -18.96 -0.58
N ASP A 71 -26.24 -18.30 0.23
CA ASP A 71 -24.80 -17.92 0.11
C ASP A 71 -24.17 -17.47 -1.24
N ASP A 72 -24.11 -16.15 -1.47
CA ASP A 72 -23.31 -15.51 -2.53
C ASP A 72 -21.78 -15.64 -2.29
N THR A 73 -21.16 -16.72 -2.79
CA THR A 73 -19.69 -16.85 -2.89
C THR A 73 -19.21 -16.89 -4.34
N ILE A 74 -18.19 -16.07 -4.67
CA ILE A 74 -17.62 -15.98 -6.03
C ILE A 74 -16.62 -17.13 -6.22
N PRO A 75 -16.75 -18.00 -7.25
CA PRO A 75 -15.79 -19.07 -7.49
C PRO A 75 -14.39 -18.54 -7.81
N PHE A 76 -13.38 -19.06 -7.09
CA PHE A 76 -11.97 -18.78 -7.33
C PHE A 76 -11.34 -19.93 -8.12
N GLU A 77 -11.07 -19.72 -9.42
CA GLU A 77 -10.17 -20.58 -10.19
C GLU A 77 -8.79 -19.93 -10.36
N PRO A 78 -7.69 -20.56 -9.87
CA PRO A 78 -6.33 -20.05 -10.01
C PRO A 78 -5.71 -20.43 -11.37
N ASN A 79 -6.41 -20.14 -12.47
CA ASN A 79 -5.89 -20.33 -13.82
C ASN A 79 -5.31 -19.02 -14.37
N VAL A 80 -4.13 -18.63 -13.85
CA VAL A 80 -3.34 -17.52 -14.43
C VAL A 80 -2.74 -17.97 -15.76
N VAL A 81 -3.53 -17.84 -16.83
CA VAL A 81 -3.01 -17.90 -18.20
C VAL A 81 -2.17 -16.64 -18.41
N LEU A 82 -0.85 -16.77 -18.22
CA LEU A 82 0.10 -15.71 -18.55
C LEU A 82 -0.08 -15.34 -20.03
N PRO A 83 -0.47 -14.09 -20.36
CA PRO A 83 -0.41 -13.62 -21.74
C PRO A 83 1.06 -13.69 -22.16
N PHE A 84 1.33 -14.43 -23.24
CA PHE A 84 2.63 -14.63 -23.89
C PHE A 84 3.78 -13.85 -23.27
N ALA A 85 4.74 -14.55 -22.64
CA ALA A 85 6.01 -13.97 -22.21
C ALA A 85 6.55 -13.10 -23.34
N SER A 86 6.49 -11.78 -23.15
CA SER A 86 6.80 -10.84 -24.21
C SER A 86 8.22 -11.10 -24.68
N LEU A 87 8.40 -11.25 -25.99
CA LEU A 87 9.72 -11.31 -26.63
C LEU A 87 10.38 -9.91 -26.63
N GLN A 88 10.32 -9.22 -25.48
CA GLN A 88 11.17 -8.08 -25.15
C GLN A 88 12.60 -8.61 -25.12
N ARG A 89 13.26 -8.56 -26.27
CA ARG A 89 14.70 -8.73 -26.41
C ARG A 89 15.34 -7.82 -25.37
N GLN A 90 16.07 -8.41 -24.42
CA GLN A 90 16.76 -7.64 -23.40
C GLN A 90 17.63 -6.58 -24.08
N SER A 91 17.52 -5.33 -23.60
CA SER A 91 18.44 -4.25 -23.94
C SER A 91 19.89 -4.73 -23.79
N HIS A 92 20.80 -4.17 -24.60
CA HIS A 92 22.24 -4.38 -24.38
C HIS A 92 22.70 -3.92 -22.99
N ASP A 93 21.96 -2.99 -22.38
CA ASP A 93 22.08 -2.62 -20.97
C ASP A 93 20.70 -2.69 -20.30
N GLY A 94 20.46 -3.77 -19.56
CA GLY A 94 19.25 -3.97 -18.77
C GLY A 94 19.25 -3.25 -17.42
N GLU A 95 20.42 -2.85 -16.89
CA GLU A 95 20.51 -2.06 -15.66
C GLU A 95 20.06 -0.61 -15.96
N PHE A 96 20.55 -0.01 -17.05
CA PHE A 96 20.13 1.32 -17.52
C PHE A 96 18.64 1.39 -17.90
N GLU A 97 18.12 0.39 -18.61
CA GLU A 97 16.68 0.34 -18.96
C GLU A 97 15.81 0.27 -17.69
N SER A 98 16.23 -0.52 -16.70
CA SER A 98 15.55 -0.62 -15.40
C SER A 98 15.57 0.70 -14.63
N LEU A 99 16.72 1.39 -14.62
CA LEU A 99 16.85 2.73 -14.02
C LEU A 99 15.92 3.73 -14.71
N CYS A 100 15.90 3.78 -16.05
CA CYS A 100 14.98 4.65 -16.80
C CYS A 100 13.51 4.38 -16.42
N PHE A 101 13.11 3.11 -16.39
CA PHE A 101 11.77 2.71 -15.96
C PHE A 101 11.46 3.17 -14.53
N PHE A 102 12.39 2.96 -13.59
CA PHE A 102 12.22 3.36 -12.20
C PHE A 102 12.08 4.88 -12.04
N PHE A 103 12.99 5.66 -12.60
CA PHE A 103 12.94 7.12 -12.51
C PHE A 103 11.68 7.69 -13.17
N THR A 104 11.25 7.20 -14.34
CA THR A 104 10.04 7.69 -15.04
C THR A 104 8.73 7.39 -14.30
N ASN A 105 8.66 6.29 -13.54
CA ASN A 105 7.40 5.80 -12.96
C ASN A 105 7.32 5.89 -11.43
N TYR A 106 8.41 6.21 -10.72
CA TYR A 106 8.45 6.26 -9.26
C TYR A 106 9.17 7.49 -8.66
N VAL A 107 10.02 8.20 -9.42
CA VAL A 107 10.84 9.30 -8.88
C VAL A 107 10.50 10.64 -9.53
N ASN A 108 10.50 10.72 -10.86
CA ASN A 108 10.34 11.95 -11.63
C ASN A 108 8.85 12.27 -11.92
N ILE A 109 7.97 11.97 -10.96
CA ILE A 109 6.56 12.35 -11.01
C ILE A 109 6.43 13.73 -10.36
N PRO A 110 5.71 14.70 -10.95
CA PRO A 110 5.39 15.97 -10.30
C PRO A 110 4.79 15.76 -8.90
N ARG A 111 5.28 16.53 -7.93
CA ARG A 111 4.90 16.41 -6.51
C ARG A 111 4.63 17.78 -5.92
N GLU A 112 3.85 17.86 -4.86
CA GLU A 112 3.70 19.12 -4.13
C GLU A 112 4.98 19.46 -3.36
N SER A 113 5.34 20.75 -3.32
CA SER A 113 6.49 21.26 -2.56
C SER A 113 6.45 20.87 -1.08
N HIS A 114 5.23 20.85 -0.53
CA HIS A 114 4.88 20.49 0.86
C HIS A 114 4.87 18.98 1.16
N THR A 115 5.10 18.08 0.20
CA THR A 115 5.31 16.65 0.50
C THR A 115 6.78 16.33 0.79
N ASN A 116 7.00 15.22 1.49
CA ASN A 116 8.34 14.70 1.77
C ASN A 116 8.39 13.17 1.96
N LEU A 117 8.28 12.42 0.86
CA LEU A 117 8.72 11.03 0.79
C LEU A 117 10.23 10.94 0.53
N PHE A 118 10.90 9.90 1.04
CA PHE A 118 12.37 9.76 0.89
C PHE A 118 12.84 9.71 -0.58
N LEU A 119 12.01 9.18 -1.48
CA LEU A 119 12.27 9.14 -2.93
C LEU A 119 12.36 10.54 -3.56
N GLU A 120 11.74 11.55 -2.95
CA GLU A 120 11.76 12.94 -3.45
C GLU A 120 13.14 13.59 -3.30
N ALA A 121 14.00 13.06 -2.42
CA ALA A 121 15.39 13.46 -2.28
C ALA A 121 16.35 12.70 -3.20
N LEU A 122 15.89 11.64 -3.88
CA LEU A 122 16.77 10.68 -4.57
C LEU A 122 17.45 11.25 -5.80
N GLN A 123 16.71 11.95 -6.68
CA GLN A 123 17.23 12.42 -7.97
C GLN A 123 18.47 13.34 -7.87
N PRO A 124 18.50 14.40 -7.03
CA PRO A 124 19.68 15.26 -6.93
C PRO A 124 20.91 14.51 -6.39
N VAL A 125 20.73 13.66 -5.37
CA VAL A 125 21.84 12.89 -4.77
C VAL A 125 22.36 11.86 -5.77
N PHE A 126 21.48 11.07 -6.41
CA PHE A 126 21.84 10.09 -7.43
C PHE A 126 22.54 10.71 -8.65
N ASN A 127 22.19 11.94 -9.04
CA ASN A 127 22.87 12.63 -10.13
C ASN A 127 24.29 13.07 -9.76
N ALA A 128 24.52 13.48 -8.51
CA ALA A 128 25.85 13.83 -7.99
C ALA A 128 26.74 12.60 -7.73
N SER A 129 26.16 11.43 -7.49
CA SER A 129 26.85 10.16 -7.24
C SER A 129 27.77 9.70 -8.38
N SER A 130 28.94 9.15 -8.04
CA SER A 130 29.80 8.44 -8.99
C SER A 130 29.15 7.13 -9.49
N PRO A 131 29.56 6.56 -10.64
CA PRO A 131 28.95 5.33 -11.18
C PRO A 131 29.01 4.11 -10.24
N ASP A 132 30.12 3.96 -9.51
CA ASP A 132 30.40 2.85 -8.60
C ASP A 132 30.02 3.15 -7.13
N SER A 133 29.16 4.14 -6.90
CA SER A 133 28.78 4.55 -5.54
C SER A 133 27.77 3.61 -4.88
N PRO A 134 27.72 3.57 -3.53
CA PRO A 134 26.73 2.77 -2.79
C PRO A 134 25.30 3.07 -3.23
N LEU A 135 24.98 4.35 -3.43
CA LEU A 135 23.64 4.78 -3.84
C LEU A 135 23.31 4.28 -5.24
N ARG A 136 24.22 4.42 -6.21
CA ARG A 136 23.94 3.97 -7.59
C ARG A 136 23.69 2.48 -7.65
N HIS A 137 24.51 1.67 -7.00
CA HIS A 137 24.29 0.22 -6.94
C HIS A 137 22.98 -0.14 -6.22
N ALA A 138 22.63 0.52 -5.12
CA ALA A 138 21.38 0.28 -4.39
C ALA A 138 20.15 0.67 -5.22
N THR A 139 20.19 1.83 -5.89
CA THR A 139 19.13 2.27 -6.81
C THR A 139 18.97 1.32 -7.99
N THR A 140 20.06 0.83 -8.59
CA THR A 140 20.00 -0.20 -9.65
C THR A 140 19.39 -1.49 -9.14
N ALA A 141 19.72 -1.94 -7.91
CA ALA A 141 19.12 -3.15 -7.33
C ALA A 141 17.60 -3.05 -7.17
N VAL A 142 17.09 -1.90 -6.68
CA VAL A 142 15.64 -1.62 -6.60
C VAL A 142 15.02 -1.56 -7.99
N ALA A 143 15.63 -0.79 -8.90
CA ALA A 143 15.13 -0.58 -10.26
C ALA A 143 15.02 -1.89 -11.05
N VAL A 144 16.03 -2.76 -10.98
CA VAL A 144 16.03 -4.09 -11.59
C VAL A 144 14.98 -4.99 -10.93
N THR A 145 14.85 -4.97 -9.60
CA THR A 145 13.81 -5.76 -8.88
C THR A 145 12.40 -5.38 -9.32
N ILE A 146 12.11 -4.07 -9.42
CA ILE A 146 10.83 -3.56 -9.91
C ILE A 146 10.62 -3.93 -11.38
N SER A 147 11.65 -3.83 -12.21
CA SER A 147 11.55 -4.14 -13.64
C SER A 147 11.36 -5.63 -13.91
N ASP A 148 12.03 -6.51 -13.15
CA ASP A 148 11.86 -7.96 -13.23
C ASP A 148 10.47 -8.40 -12.74
N PHE A 149 9.92 -7.73 -11.74
CA PHE A 149 8.51 -7.85 -11.35
C PHE A 149 7.57 -7.51 -12.53
N TRP A 150 7.72 -6.32 -13.14
CA TRP A 150 6.89 -5.92 -14.30
C TRP A 150 7.12 -6.82 -15.52
N ARG A 151 8.27 -7.47 -15.65
CA ARG A 151 8.55 -8.46 -16.71
C ARG A 151 8.04 -9.87 -16.40
N THR A 152 7.36 -10.06 -15.26
CA THR A 152 6.89 -11.37 -14.77
C THR A 152 8.00 -12.41 -14.58
N LEU A 153 9.26 -11.96 -14.44
CA LEU A 153 10.42 -12.82 -14.18
C LEU A 153 10.52 -13.23 -12.70
N GLY A 154 9.66 -12.65 -11.85
CA GLY A 154 9.67 -12.79 -10.40
C GLY A 154 10.60 -11.78 -9.73
N PRO A 155 10.43 -11.55 -8.41
CA PRO A 155 11.42 -10.81 -7.63
C PRO A 155 12.75 -11.58 -7.55
N TYR A 156 13.79 -10.93 -7.01
CA TYR A 156 15.02 -11.60 -6.58
C TYR A 156 15.83 -12.30 -7.70
N SER A 157 15.79 -11.76 -8.92
CA SER A 157 16.55 -12.29 -10.06
C SER A 157 18.07 -12.33 -9.80
N GLY A 158 18.79 -13.11 -10.61
CA GLY A 158 20.26 -13.13 -10.56
C GLY A 158 20.90 -11.77 -10.92
N ASN A 159 20.20 -10.88 -11.64
CA ASN A 159 20.70 -9.54 -11.98
C ASN A 159 20.52 -8.59 -10.79
N SER A 160 19.31 -8.58 -10.22
CA SER A 160 18.93 -7.85 -9.00
C SER A 160 19.92 -8.13 -7.86
N ARG A 161 20.19 -9.41 -7.58
CA ARG A 161 21.16 -9.83 -6.54
C ARG A 161 22.59 -9.36 -6.78
N ARG A 162 23.07 -9.27 -8.04
CA ARG A 162 24.43 -8.76 -8.32
C ARG A 162 24.54 -7.28 -8.01
N SER A 163 23.53 -6.48 -8.39
CA SER A 163 23.48 -5.06 -8.08
C SER A 163 23.39 -4.82 -6.57
N TRP A 164 22.56 -5.60 -5.87
CA TRP A 164 22.48 -5.57 -4.41
C TRP A 164 23.81 -5.95 -3.72
N ALA A 165 24.49 -7.01 -4.17
CA ALA A 165 25.77 -7.41 -3.61
C ALA A 165 26.86 -6.33 -3.79
N ARG A 166 26.89 -5.67 -4.97
CA ARG A 166 27.74 -4.48 -5.20
C ARG A 166 27.38 -3.34 -4.24
N ALA A 167 26.08 -3.08 -4.04
CA ALA A 167 25.61 -2.05 -3.12
C ALA A 167 26.05 -2.29 -1.68
N VAL A 168 25.91 -3.53 -1.18
CA VAL A 168 26.37 -3.93 0.16
C VAL A 168 27.89 -3.79 0.29
N ALA A 169 28.66 -4.22 -0.71
CA ALA A 169 30.11 -4.08 -0.72
C ALA A 169 30.56 -2.60 -0.68
N ALA A 170 30.00 -1.77 -1.56
CA ALA A 170 30.29 -0.34 -1.61
C ALA A 170 29.85 0.38 -0.31
N THR A 171 28.67 0.05 0.22
CA THR A 171 28.17 0.57 1.51
C THR A 171 29.13 0.23 2.65
N ARG A 172 29.64 -1.02 2.70
CA ARG A 172 30.64 -1.43 3.69
C ARG A 172 31.92 -0.60 3.58
N SER A 173 32.43 -0.37 2.37
CA SER A 173 33.60 0.48 2.16
C SER A 173 33.35 1.93 2.61
N ALA A 174 32.21 2.51 2.24
CA ALA A 174 31.85 3.89 2.59
C ALA A 174 31.65 4.11 4.10
N ILE A 175 31.21 3.10 4.85
CA ILE A 175 31.09 3.18 6.32
C ILE A 175 32.46 3.32 7.02
N PHE A 176 33.52 2.75 6.45
CA PHE A 176 34.89 2.87 7.01
C PHE A 176 35.66 4.09 6.49
N ASP A 177 35.12 4.82 5.51
CA ASP A 177 35.71 6.04 4.99
C ASP A 177 35.27 7.26 5.84
N PRO A 178 36.20 8.08 6.38
CA PRO A 178 35.86 9.19 7.27
C PRO A 178 34.98 10.30 6.65
N GLU A 179 34.97 10.45 5.32
CA GLU A 179 34.16 11.44 4.62
C GLU A 179 32.83 10.83 4.15
N LEU A 180 32.87 9.67 3.48
CA LEU A 180 31.67 9.02 2.94
C LEU A 180 30.73 8.52 4.04
N SER A 181 31.26 8.13 5.22
CA SER A 181 30.47 7.68 6.37
C SER A 181 29.48 8.73 6.91
N ARG A 182 29.62 10.00 6.52
CA ARG A 182 28.70 11.11 6.90
C ARG A 182 27.91 11.68 5.71
N SER A 183 28.10 11.13 4.52
CA SER A 183 27.51 11.66 3.28
C SER A 183 25.99 11.47 3.20
N ASP A 184 25.33 12.41 2.51
CA ASP A 184 23.92 12.31 2.11
C ASP A 184 23.69 11.07 1.22
N GLU A 185 24.69 10.74 0.39
CA GLU A 185 24.69 9.57 -0.49
C GLU A 185 24.58 8.26 0.29
N LEU A 186 25.38 8.07 1.34
CA LEU A 186 25.35 6.84 2.13
C LEU A 186 24.01 6.67 2.85
N LEU A 187 23.43 7.76 3.38
CA LEU A 187 22.09 7.71 3.99
C LEU A 187 21.02 7.34 2.95
N ALA A 188 21.05 7.94 1.75
CA ALA A 188 20.15 7.58 0.66
C ALA A 188 20.36 6.11 0.20
N ALA A 189 21.59 5.61 0.21
CA ALA A 189 21.89 4.21 -0.13
C ALA A 189 21.23 3.23 0.85
N ILE A 190 21.26 3.53 2.17
CA ILE A 190 20.57 2.71 3.18
C ILE A 190 19.05 2.73 2.96
N PHE A 191 18.44 3.88 2.61
CA PHE A 191 17.03 3.94 2.22
C PHE A 191 16.70 3.04 1.01
N MET A 192 17.57 2.99 0.01
CA MET A 192 17.36 2.14 -1.16
C MET A 192 17.59 0.65 -0.86
N LEU A 193 18.50 0.30 0.06
CA LEU A 193 18.67 -1.06 0.56
C LEU A 193 17.46 -1.53 1.40
N ASP A 194 16.90 -0.65 2.22
CA ASP A 194 15.65 -0.88 2.96
C ASP A 194 14.47 -1.10 2.00
N PHE A 195 14.33 -0.25 0.98
CA PHE A 195 13.27 -0.40 -0.03
C PHE A 195 13.43 -1.71 -0.83
N TYR A 196 14.66 -2.09 -1.18
CA TYR A 196 14.97 -3.38 -1.80
C TYR A 196 14.49 -4.56 -0.93
N GLN A 197 14.79 -4.53 0.38
CA GLN A 197 14.31 -5.57 1.31
C GLN A 197 12.78 -5.55 1.45
N GLY A 198 12.16 -4.37 1.55
CA GLY A 198 10.70 -4.24 1.62
C GLY A 198 9.98 -4.88 0.43
N LEU A 199 10.49 -4.68 -0.79
CA LEU A 199 9.99 -5.33 -2.00
C LEU A 199 10.13 -6.86 -1.91
N ASN A 200 11.32 -7.37 -1.59
CA ASN A 200 11.54 -8.83 -1.53
C ASN A 200 10.75 -9.49 -0.38
N ARG A 201 10.60 -8.83 0.78
CA ARG A 201 9.73 -9.28 1.87
C ARG A 201 8.28 -9.44 1.38
N ARG A 202 7.77 -8.48 0.59
CA ARG A 202 6.38 -8.52 0.12
C ARG A 202 6.12 -9.56 -0.97
N TYR A 203 7.10 -9.86 -1.82
CA TYR A 203 6.93 -10.78 -2.97
C TYR A 203 7.42 -12.22 -2.76
N VAL A 204 8.48 -12.46 -1.97
CA VAL A 204 9.03 -13.80 -1.69
C VAL A 204 9.06 -14.15 -0.20
N ASN A 205 8.43 -13.34 0.66
CA ASN A 205 8.39 -13.55 2.11
C ASN A 205 9.80 -13.71 2.71
N LEU A 206 10.76 -12.89 2.22
CA LEU A 206 12.15 -12.90 2.68
C LEU A 206 12.23 -12.60 4.19
N GLN A 207 12.75 -13.57 4.96
CA GLN A 207 12.87 -13.50 6.41
C GLN A 207 14.23 -12.87 6.79
N GLU A 208 14.24 -11.56 6.98
CA GLU A 208 15.40 -10.76 7.43
C GLU A 208 14.96 -9.81 8.56
N ASP A 209 15.89 -9.38 9.43
CA ASP A 209 15.63 -8.40 10.51
C ASP A 209 15.00 -7.13 9.91
N PRO A 210 13.73 -6.82 10.25
CA PRO A 210 13.01 -5.74 9.60
C PRO A 210 13.55 -4.36 9.94
N ASP A 211 14.30 -4.24 11.03
CA ASP A 211 14.81 -2.99 11.58
C ASP A 211 16.28 -2.74 11.20
N LEU A 212 16.96 -3.67 10.51
CA LEU A 212 18.41 -3.60 10.28
C LEU A 212 18.87 -2.28 9.65
N HIS A 213 18.27 -1.90 8.51
CA HIS A 213 18.60 -0.63 7.84
C HIS A 213 18.13 0.59 8.62
N GLN A 214 17.06 0.46 9.41
CA GLN A 214 16.57 1.54 10.26
C GLN A 214 17.55 1.82 11.42
N LYS A 215 18.04 0.78 12.10
CA LYS A 215 19.11 0.85 13.10
C LYS A 215 20.37 1.48 12.51
N ALA A 216 20.79 1.04 11.32
CA ALA A 216 21.96 1.58 10.62
C ALA A 216 21.78 3.06 10.24
N ALA A 217 20.62 3.45 9.74
CA ALA A 217 20.35 4.83 9.34
C ALA A 217 20.24 5.78 10.55
N VAL A 218 19.71 5.32 11.69
CA VAL A 218 19.73 6.09 12.95
C VAL A 218 21.17 6.29 13.44
N ALA A 219 22.04 5.28 13.35
CA ALA A 219 23.46 5.43 13.66
C ALA A 219 24.16 6.45 12.74
N LEU A 220 23.81 6.49 11.44
CA LEU A 220 24.29 7.54 10.54
C LEU A 220 23.77 8.94 10.91
N ILE A 221 22.49 9.09 11.26
CA ILE A 221 21.96 10.36 11.77
C ILE A 221 22.79 10.83 12.98
N GLN A 222 23.06 9.95 13.94
CA GLN A 222 23.86 10.26 15.12
C GLN A 222 25.29 10.68 14.75
N ALA A 223 25.96 9.97 13.84
CA ALA A 223 27.30 10.29 13.37
C ALA A 223 27.38 11.59 12.54
N ARG A 224 26.34 11.94 11.79
CA ARG A 224 26.21 13.17 10.98
C ARG A 224 25.91 14.40 11.85
N GLY A 225 25.18 14.24 12.95
CA GLY A 225 24.85 15.35 13.87
C GLY A 225 24.19 16.53 13.13
N LYS A 226 24.85 17.70 13.10
CA LYS A 226 24.30 18.89 12.41
C LYS A 226 24.29 18.77 10.87
N ASP A 227 25.00 17.81 10.30
CA ASP A 227 25.06 17.63 8.83
C ASP A 227 23.71 17.18 8.26
N ASN A 228 22.85 16.57 9.08
CA ASN A 228 21.49 16.15 8.72
C ASN A 228 20.57 17.30 8.26
N VAL A 229 20.90 18.57 8.54
CA VAL A 229 20.08 19.74 8.17
C VAL A 229 20.83 20.77 7.32
N LYS A 230 22.01 20.42 6.78
CA LYS A 230 22.84 21.35 5.98
C LYS A 230 22.36 21.59 4.54
N THR A 231 21.73 20.59 3.92
CA THR A 231 21.27 20.61 2.52
C THR A 231 19.78 20.24 2.48
N ASP A 232 19.05 20.60 1.41
CA ASP A 232 17.66 20.18 1.29
C ASP A 232 17.54 18.65 1.22
N SER A 233 18.42 17.97 0.48
CA SER A 233 18.46 16.50 0.42
C SER A 233 18.72 15.88 1.79
N ALA A 234 19.68 16.40 2.57
CA ALA A 234 19.94 15.95 3.93
C ALA A 234 18.70 16.12 4.81
N ARG A 235 18.08 17.31 4.79
CA ARG A 235 16.90 17.68 5.59
C ARG A 235 15.70 16.79 5.24
N ARG A 236 15.47 16.51 3.96
CA ARG A 236 14.43 15.60 3.48
C ARG A 236 14.65 14.16 3.95
N LEU A 237 15.84 13.60 3.70
CA LEU A 237 16.22 12.24 4.14
C LEU A 237 16.14 12.10 5.66
N TYR A 238 16.61 13.09 6.40
CA TYR A 238 16.53 13.17 7.86
C TYR A 238 15.08 13.11 8.36
N THR A 239 14.23 13.97 7.82
CA THR A 239 12.82 14.06 8.22
C THR A 239 12.07 12.79 7.88
N SER A 240 12.21 12.27 6.65
CA SER A 240 11.57 11.01 6.25
C SER A 240 12.02 9.83 7.11
N LEU A 241 13.29 9.81 7.55
CA LEU A 241 13.80 8.77 8.45
C LEU A 241 13.22 8.91 9.85
N ARG A 242 13.14 10.14 10.39
CA ARG A 242 12.54 10.37 11.70
C ARG A 242 11.05 10.01 11.69
N SER A 243 10.28 10.40 10.67
CA SER A 243 8.89 9.98 10.50
C SER A 243 8.75 8.46 10.47
N LYS A 244 9.60 7.74 9.71
CA LYS A 244 9.63 6.28 9.70
C LYS A 244 9.98 5.69 11.07
N TYR A 245 10.94 6.28 11.77
CA TYR A 245 11.41 5.82 13.08
C TYR A 245 10.34 5.98 14.16
N ILE A 246 9.62 7.10 14.17
CA ILE A 246 8.47 7.32 15.06
C ILE A 246 7.34 6.34 14.70
N PHE A 247 7.04 6.18 13.41
CA PHE A 247 5.97 5.26 12.97
C PHE A 247 6.24 3.80 13.37
N SER A 248 7.47 3.30 13.29
CA SER A 248 7.76 1.93 13.74
C SER A 248 7.55 1.77 15.25
N HIS A 249 7.85 2.80 16.05
CA HIS A 249 7.61 2.79 17.50
C HIS A 249 6.12 2.82 17.83
N LEU A 250 5.33 3.59 17.07
CA LEU A 250 3.87 3.58 17.12
C LEU A 250 3.29 2.19 16.82
N GLN A 251 3.77 1.53 15.75
CA GLN A 251 3.34 0.16 15.41
C GLN A 251 3.75 -0.87 16.49
N ALA A 252 4.91 -0.67 17.11
CA ALA A 252 5.48 -1.57 18.10
C ALA A 252 4.98 -1.34 19.55
N ARG A 253 4.17 -0.31 19.84
CA ARG A 253 3.92 0.26 21.20
C ARG A 253 5.19 0.43 22.03
N LYS A 254 6.25 0.92 21.41
CA LYS A 254 7.51 1.17 22.11
C LYS A 254 7.63 2.64 22.41
N ARG A 255 7.80 2.94 23.71
CA ARG A 255 8.10 4.29 24.18
C ARG A 255 9.36 4.81 23.47
N LEU A 256 9.30 6.05 23.02
CA LEU A 256 10.32 6.73 22.24
C LEU A 256 10.58 8.12 22.83
N SER A 257 11.86 8.46 22.95
CA SER A 257 12.35 9.81 23.19
C SER A 257 13.12 10.30 21.96
N LEU A 258 12.90 11.56 21.57
CA LEU A 258 13.68 12.21 20.51
C LEU A 258 14.82 13.00 21.16
N ASP A 259 16.02 12.42 21.13
CA ASP A 259 17.21 12.97 21.75
C ASP A 259 18.36 13.24 20.76
N GLY A 260 19.19 14.22 21.08
CA GLY A 260 20.40 14.56 20.34
C GLY A 260 20.13 14.79 18.84
N ALA A 261 20.76 13.97 17.98
CA ALA A 261 20.62 14.09 16.54
C ALA A 261 19.21 13.73 16.00
N LEU A 262 18.36 13.04 16.76
CA LEU A 262 16.97 12.76 16.36
C LEU A 262 16.01 13.93 16.66
N ASN A 263 16.47 14.96 17.37
CA ASN A 263 15.71 16.14 17.75
C ASN A 263 16.42 17.43 17.31
N LEU A 264 16.83 17.47 16.04
CA LEU A 264 17.35 18.69 15.43
C LEU A 264 16.18 19.63 15.11
N PRO A 265 16.35 20.95 15.28
CA PRO A 265 15.33 21.91 14.89
C PRO A 265 15.09 21.82 13.38
N ILE A 266 13.85 21.51 13.01
CA ILE A 266 13.31 21.72 11.66
C ILE A 266 12.54 23.03 11.70
N GLU A 267 12.64 23.83 10.65
CA GLU A 267 11.93 25.12 10.63
C GLU A 267 10.40 24.88 10.64
N PRO A 268 9.64 25.50 11.57
CA PRO A 268 8.20 25.30 11.68
C PRO A 268 7.44 25.85 10.47
N GLY A 269 7.37 25.07 9.40
CA GLY A 269 6.73 25.46 8.14
C GLY A 269 7.01 24.50 6.97
N ASP A 270 8.14 23.78 6.98
CA ASP A 270 8.60 23.01 5.82
C ASP A 270 7.59 21.96 5.30
N TRP A 271 7.11 21.07 6.17
CA TRP A 271 6.24 19.95 5.76
C TRP A 271 5.16 19.63 6.81
N PRO A 272 3.87 19.50 6.43
CA PRO A 272 2.81 19.12 7.38
C PRO A 272 3.06 17.78 8.09
N THR A 273 3.78 16.85 7.45
CA THR A 273 4.16 15.55 8.07
C THR A 273 5.02 15.73 9.33
N THR A 274 5.87 16.77 9.41
CA THR A 274 6.70 17.04 10.59
C THR A 274 5.86 17.41 11.82
N LYS A 275 4.66 17.98 11.63
CA LYS A 275 3.72 18.20 12.74
C LYS A 275 3.00 16.90 13.13
N LEU A 276 2.67 16.04 12.15
CA LEU A 276 2.06 14.73 12.39
C LEU A 276 3.01 13.76 13.10
N ASP A 277 4.33 13.91 12.90
CA ASP A 277 5.36 13.17 13.65
C ASP A 277 5.18 13.31 15.17
N MET A 278 4.85 14.51 15.67
CA MET A 278 4.70 14.76 17.11
C MET A 278 3.45 14.09 17.67
N VAL A 279 2.33 14.17 16.95
CA VAL A 279 1.09 13.43 17.27
C VAL A 279 1.37 11.92 17.32
N MET A 280 2.12 11.39 16.36
CA MET A 280 2.49 9.96 16.35
C MET A 280 3.41 9.57 17.51
N LEU A 281 4.34 10.45 17.90
CA LEU A 281 5.24 10.24 19.04
C LEU A 281 4.45 10.16 20.34
N GLU A 282 3.53 11.10 20.57
CA GLU A 282 2.68 11.09 21.77
C GLU A 282 1.73 9.90 21.80
N LEU A 283 1.14 9.51 20.66
CA LEU A 283 0.33 8.29 20.59
C LEU A 283 1.16 7.02 20.80
N ALA A 284 2.39 6.96 20.30
CA ALA A 284 3.29 5.81 20.51
C ALA A 284 3.65 5.66 22.00
N ASN A 285 3.95 6.77 22.66
CA ASN A 285 4.25 6.82 24.09
C ASN A 285 3.02 6.45 24.93
N LEU A 286 1.85 7.03 24.63
CA LEU A 286 0.60 6.68 25.31
C LEU A 286 0.25 5.20 25.16
N LEU A 287 0.39 4.63 23.96
CA LEU A 287 0.14 3.21 23.73
C LEU A 287 1.11 2.30 24.48
N ALA A 288 2.39 2.70 24.62
CA ALA A 288 3.37 1.98 25.42
C ALA A 288 3.04 2.05 26.93
N ASP A 289 2.58 3.21 27.40
CA ASP A 289 2.23 3.44 28.80
C ASP A 289 0.97 2.64 29.19
N ILE A 290 -0.02 2.54 28.29
CA ILE A 290 -1.21 1.68 28.45
C ILE A 290 -0.81 0.18 28.45
N GLU A 291 0.13 -0.24 27.61
CA GLU A 291 0.58 -1.65 27.58
C GLU A 291 1.35 -2.03 28.85
N ASP A 292 2.25 -1.18 29.33
CA ASP A 292 2.95 -1.37 30.62
C ASP A 292 1.97 -1.41 31.81
N PHE A 293 0.99 -0.50 31.83
CA PHE A 293 -0.06 -0.50 32.84
C PHE A 293 -0.91 -1.78 32.81
N SER A 294 -1.35 -2.23 31.62
CA SER A 294 -2.09 -3.49 31.46
C SER A 294 -1.26 -4.70 31.94
N GLN A 295 0.03 -4.77 31.62
CA GLN A 295 0.94 -5.80 32.12
C GLN A 295 1.03 -5.79 33.66
N ARG A 296 1.15 -4.60 34.27
CA ARG A 296 1.18 -4.44 35.74
C ARG A 296 -0.13 -4.88 36.40
N SER A 297 -1.29 -4.44 35.89
CA SER A 297 -2.60 -4.80 36.44
C SER A 297 -2.86 -6.31 36.33
N LEU A 298 -2.50 -6.96 35.21
CA LEU A 298 -2.57 -8.42 35.06
C LEU A 298 -1.68 -9.17 36.07
N ALA A 299 -0.45 -8.72 36.26
CA ALA A 299 0.48 -9.33 37.21
C ALA A 299 0.02 -9.16 38.67
N PHE A 300 -0.61 -8.04 39.02
CA PHE A 300 -1.10 -7.76 40.36
C PHE A 300 -2.45 -8.42 40.66
N GLY A 301 -3.36 -8.47 39.68
CA GLY A 301 -4.65 -9.15 39.76
C GLY A 301 -4.54 -10.67 39.94
N ALA A 302 -3.44 -11.27 39.46
CA ALA A 302 -3.11 -12.66 39.76
C ALA A 302 -2.73 -12.91 41.24
N LEU A 303 -2.45 -11.85 42.01
CA LEU A 303 -2.00 -11.92 43.41
C LEU A 303 -3.04 -11.40 44.42
N HIS A 304 -3.83 -10.37 44.08
CA HIS A 304 -4.76 -9.72 45.02
C HIS A 304 -6.09 -9.31 44.33
N ALA A 305 -7.11 -10.18 44.36
CA ALA A 305 -8.37 -9.98 43.64
C ALA A 305 -9.27 -8.83 44.16
N ASP A 306 -9.12 -8.41 45.43
CA ASP A 306 -10.14 -7.61 46.14
C ASP A 306 -9.79 -6.12 46.36
N MET A 307 -8.72 -5.58 45.73
CA MET A 307 -8.20 -4.23 46.06
C MET A 307 -8.00 -3.26 44.86
N ILE A 308 -8.39 -3.64 43.64
CA ILE A 308 -7.84 -3.04 42.41
C ILE A 308 -8.68 -1.86 41.84
N GLU A 309 -9.97 -1.78 42.12
CA GLU A 309 -10.90 -1.00 41.28
C GLU A 309 -10.75 0.53 41.28
N MET A 310 -10.07 1.16 42.26
CA MET A 310 -10.03 2.63 42.40
C MET A 310 -8.74 3.28 41.90
N ASP A 311 -7.62 2.55 41.89
CA ASP A 311 -6.33 3.03 41.38
C ASP A 311 -6.31 2.93 39.85
N ASP A 312 -6.73 1.77 39.32
CA ASP A 312 -6.82 1.50 37.88
C ASP A 312 -7.74 2.49 37.13
N THR A 313 -8.84 2.94 37.76
CA THR A 313 -9.72 3.96 37.16
C THR A 313 -9.08 5.34 37.08
N THR A 314 -8.21 5.69 38.04
CA THR A 314 -7.54 7.00 38.09
C THR A 314 -6.47 7.11 37.01
N GLU A 315 -5.68 6.05 36.79
CA GLU A 315 -4.70 5.99 35.70
C GLU A 315 -5.39 5.99 34.32
N ALA A 316 -6.51 5.26 34.19
CA ALA A 316 -7.31 5.26 32.95
C ALA A 316 -7.90 6.65 32.61
N GLU A 317 -8.30 7.45 33.61
CA GLU A 317 -8.74 8.84 33.43
C GLU A 317 -7.59 9.74 32.93
N ALA A 318 -6.38 9.55 33.46
CA ALA A 318 -5.18 10.26 33.00
C ALA A 318 -4.83 9.91 31.53
N PHE A 319 -4.88 8.63 31.16
CA PHE A 319 -4.70 8.20 29.76
C PHE A 319 -5.79 8.75 28.84
N LEU A 320 -7.05 8.79 29.30
CA LEU A 320 -8.18 9.33 28.54
C LEU A 320 -8.03 10.84 28.31
N THR A 321 -7.55 11.58 29.32
CA THR A 321 -7.20 13.00 29.19
C THR A 321 -6.15 13.23 28.11
N ARG A 322 -5.05 12.46 28.14
CA ARG A 322 -4.00 12.51 27.11
C ARG A 322 -4.51 12.11 25.72
N CYS A 323 -5.50 11.21 25.62
CA CYS A 323 -6.16 10.93 24.35
C CYS A 323 -6.88 12.15 23.76
N PHE A 324 -7.57 12.94 24.59
CA PHE A 324 -8.27 14.15 24.14
C PHE A 324 -7.30 15.26 23.74
N GLU A 325 -6.16 15.39 24.42
CA GLU A 325 -5.06 16.29 24.00
C GLU A 325 -4.54 15.91 22.61
N ILE A 326 -4.20 14.63 22.39
CA ILE A 326 -3.76 14.14 21.08
C ILE A 326 -4.87 14.34 20.02
N LYS A 327 -6.15 14.13 20.36
CA LYS A 327 -7.27 14.38 19.42
C LYS A 327 -7.37 15.86 19.04
N ALA A 328 -7.16 16.77 19.99
CA ALA A 328 -7.14 18.20 19.72
C ALA A 328 -5.95 18.59 18.82
N GLU A 329 -4.76 18.02 19.05
CA GLU A 329 -3.60 18.19 18.17
C GLU A 329 -3.84 17.64 16.76
N MET A 330 -4.51 16.49 16.63
CA MET A 330 -4.92 15.95 15.33
C MET A 330 -5.88 16.87 14.59
N GLY A 331 -6.79 17.54 15.30
CA GLY A 331 -7.69 18.56 14.75
C GLY A 331 -6.94 19.83 14.32
N SER A 332 -6.01 20.32 15.15
CA SER A 332 -5.14 21.46 14.85
C SER A 332 -4.25 21.19 13.63
N TRP A 333 -3.64 20.01 13.56
CA TRP A 333 -2.90 19.54 12.40
C TRP A 333 -3.77 19.60 11.14
N ARG A 334 -4.98 19.04 11.22
CA ARG A 334 -5.92 18.94 10.10
C ARG A 334 -6.40 20.29 9.58
N GLN A 335 -6.41 21.33 10.42
CA GLN A 335 -6.68 22.72 10.03
C GLN A 335 -5.44 23.43 9.47
N SER A 336 -4.24 22.90 9.68
CA SER A 336 -2.96 23.51 9.29
C SER A 336 -2.37 23.00 7.96
N VAL A 337 -3.00 22.01 7.31
CA VAL A 337 -2.59 21.50 6.00
C VAL A 337 -2.97 22.47 4.88
N PRO A 338 -2.26 22.49 3.74
CA PRO A 338 -2.63 23.31 2.58
C PRO A 338 -4.04 22.97 2.05
N PRO A 339 -4.80 23.93 1.48
CA PRO A 339 -6.10 23.65 0.87
C PRO A 339 -6.08 22.61 -0.26
N SER A 340 -4.95 22.42 -0.94
CA SER A 340 -4.75 21.35 -1.93
C SER A 340 -4.89 19.94 -1.35
N TRP A 341 -4.75 19.79 -0.02
CA TRP A 341 -4.82 18.50 0.66
C TRP A 341 -6.26 18.04 0.95
N GLU A 342 -7.25 18.90 0.71
CA GLU A 342 -8.66 18.55 0.81
C GLU A 342 -9.10 17.57 -0.30
N PRO A 343 -9.81 16.47 0.04
CA PRO A 343 -10.42 15.62 -0.97
C PRO A 343 -11.55 16.36 -1.70
N HIS A 344 -11.64 16.16 -3.01
CA HIS A 344 -12.83 16.48 -3.78
C HIS A 344 -13.66 15.22 -4.04
N ARG A 345 -14.84 15.15 -3.43
CA ARG A 345 -15.86 14.13 -3.69
C ARG A 345 -16.53 14.42 -5.03
N ILE A 346 -16.33 13.54 -6.02
CA ILE A 346 -17.04 13.62 -7.30
C ILE A 346 -18.53 13.32 -7.05
N THR A 347 -19.39 14.27 -7.39
CA THR A 347 -20.87 14.15 -7.26
C THR A 347 -21.55 13.76 -8.57
N ASP A 348 -21.00 14.15 -9.72
CA ASP A 348 -21.47 13.70 -11.03
C ASP A 348 -20.90 12.32 -11.37
N MET A 349 -21.73 11.29 -11.17
CA MET A 349 -21.40 9.90 -11.45
C MET A 349 -21.21 9.61 -12.95
N GLU A 350 -21.76 10.43 -13.86
CA GLU A 350 -21.55 10.24 -15.30
C GLU A 350 -20.18 10.72 -15.76
N SER A 351 -19.58 11.69 -15.05
CA SER A 351 -18.20 12.12 -15.25
C SER A 351 -17.17 11.01 -14.93
N ILE A 352 -17.53 10.05 -14.07
CA ILE A 352 -16.70 8.88 -13.79
C ILE A 352 -16.82 7.88 -14.95
N HIS A 353 -15.70 7.62 -15.62
CA HIS A 353 -15.65 6.72 -16.77
C HIS A 353 -16.29 5.35 -16.48
N HIS A 354 -17.11 4.85 -17.41
CA HIS A 354 -17.94 3.66 -17.23
C HIS A 354 -17.14 2.40 -16.80
N SER A 355 -15.88 2.27 -17.24
CA SER A 355 -15.03 1.14 -16.83
C SER A 355 -14.63 1.17 -15.36
N ILE A 356 -14.61 2.34 -14.72
CA ILE A 356 -14.34 2.49 -13.29
C ILE A 356 -15.60 2.11 -12.52
N ARG A 357 -16.75 2.66 -12.92
CA ARG A 357 -18.08 2.33 -12.37
C ARG A 357 -18.36 0.82 -12.43
N ALA A 358 -18.03 0.16 -13.54
CA ALA A 358 -18.22 -1.28 -13.72
C ALA A 358 -17.35 -2.18 -12.81
N VAL A 359 -16.26 -1.65 -12.23
CA VAL A 359 -15.44 -2.39 -11.24
C VAL A 359 -15.96 -2.21 -9.81
N GLY A 360 -16.86 -1.24 -9.60
CA GLY A 360 -17.55 -0.98 -8.34
C GLY A 360 -16.94 0.19 -7.57
N LEU A 361 -17.81 1.11 -7.16
CA LEU A 361 -17.52 2.24 -6.27
C LEU A 361 -18.13 1.93 -4.90
N TYR A 362 -17.40 2.16 -3.81
CA TYR A 362 -17.95 1.94 -2.47
C TYR A 362 -19.08 2.94 -2.20
N ASN A 363 -20.32 2.48 -2.04
CA ASN A 363 -21.52 3.33 -1.87
C ASN A 363 -21.64 4.48 -2.91
N GLY A 364 -21.12 4.26 -4.12
CA GLY A 364 -21.06 5.31 -5.16
C GLY A 364 -20.04 6.43 -4.91
N LEU A 365 -19.23 6.34 -3.85
CA LEU A 365 -18.27 7.36 -3.47
C LEU A 365 -17.00 7.30 -4.34
N CYS A 366 -16.48 8.48 -4.68
CA CYS A 366 -15.21 8.66 -5.37
C CYS A 366 -14.56 9.97 -4.95
N ASP A 367 -13.49 9.90 -4.17
CA ASP A 367 -12.65 11.06 -3.80
C ASP A 367 -11.41 11.14 -4.69
N VAL A 368 -11.14 12.34 -5.20
CA VAL A 368 -9.90 12.70 -5.87
C VAL A 368 -9.12 13.71 -5.05
N TYR A 369 -7.80 13.71 -5.20
CA TYR A 369 -6.86 14.57 -4.48
C TYR A 369 -5.95 15.29 -5.48
N SER A 370 -5.21 16.29 -5.01
CA SER A 370 -4.12 16.91 -5.77
C SER A 370 -3.07 15.89 -6.23
N SER A 371 -2.66 14.95 -5.35
CA SER A 371 -1.67 13.92 -5.67
C SER A 371 -1.89 12.61 -4.88
N HIS A 372 -1.29 11.50 -5.33
CA HIS A 372 -1.31 10.23 -4.58
C HIS A 372 -0.62 10.34 -3.23
N THR A 373 0.48 11.10 -3.15
CA THR A 373 1.22 11.33 -1.90
C THR A 373 0.33 12.00 -0.86
N VAL A 374 -0.43 13.03 -1.27
CA VAL A 374 -1.43 13.68 -0.41
C VAL A 374 -2.54 12.72 0.00
N ALA A 375 -3.09 11.94 -0.94
CA ALA A 375 -4.13 10.95 -0.62
C ALA A 375 -3.63 9.88 0.37
N GLN A 376 -2.37 9.45 0.25
CA GLN A 376 -1.70 8.56 1.19
C GLN A 376 -1.54 9.20 2.57
N MET A 377 -1.07 10.45 2.64
CA MET A 377 -0.90 11.18 3.90
C MET A 377 -2.24 11.42 4.61
N MET A 378 -3.32 11.68 3.87
CA MET A 378 -4.67 11.74 4.43
C MET A 378 -5.13 10.37 4.98
N ASN A 379 -4.92 9.28 4.24
CA ASN A 379 -5.25 7.93 4.72
C ASN A 379 -4.44 7.52 5.95
N PHE A 380 -3.18 7.94 6.02
CA PHE A 380 -2.30 7.73 7.17
C PHE A 380 -2.83 8.44 8.43
N TRP A 381 -3.18 9.72 8.32
CA TRP A 381 -3.88 10.46 9.39
C TRP A 381 -5.20 9.77 9.78
N ARG A 382 -6.01 9.30 8.81
CA ARG A 382 -7.25 8.54 9.11
C ARG A 382 -6.97 7.28 9.91
N THR A 383 -5.94 6.50 9.57
CA THR A 383 -5.59 5.29 10.33
C THR A 383 -5.14 5.59 11.75
N ILE A 384 -4.32 6.64 11.96
CA ILE A 384 -3.91 7.11 13.29
C ILE A 384 -5.14 7.55 14.10
N HIS A 385 -6.08 8.25 13.46
CA HIS A 385 -7.27 8.75 14.12
C HIS A 385 -8.20 7.61 14.56
N ILE A 386 -8.41 6.59 13.72
CA ILE A 386 -9.17 5.39 14.10
C ILE A 386 -8.50 4.68 15.28
N THR A 387 -7.17 4.57 15.33
CA THR A 387 -6.46 4.00 16.49
C THR A 387 -6.76 4.76 17.76
N LEU A 388 -6.63 6.10 17.74
CA LEU A 388 -6.92 6.95 18.89
C LEU A 388 -8.39 6.83 19.35
N LEU A 389 -9.34 6.82 18.42
CA LEU A 389 -10.76 6.66 18.71
C LEU A 389 -11.08 5.31 19.37
N ARG A 390 -10.42 4.22 18.94
CA ARG A 390 -10.55 2.90 19.59
C ARG A 390 -9.98 2.90 21.01
N VAL A 391 -8.88 3.61 21.26
CA VAL A 391 -8.28 3.75 22.60
C VAL A 391 -9.18 4.59 23.51
N ILE A 392 -9.70 5.73 23.03
CA ILE A 392 -10.68 6.57 23.75
C ILE A 392 -11.86 5.70 24.20
N LYS A 393 -12.49 4.96 23.28
CA LYS A 393 -13.65 4.11 23.58
C LYS A 393 -13.34 3.06 24.66
N HIS A 394 -12.16 2.43 24.57
CA HIS A 394 -11.72 1.42 25.52
C HIS A 394 -11.51 2.00 26.93
N LEU A 395 -10.82 3.14 27.04
CA LEU A 395 -10.58 3.82 28.31
C LEU A 395 -11.88 4.39 28.91
N SER A 396 -12.76 4.97 28.10
CA SER A 396 -14.09 5.42 28.54
C SER A 396 -14.93 4.29 29.15
N TRP A 397 -14.83 3.07 28.62
CA TRP A 397 -15.48 1.89 29.20
C TRP A 397 -14.84 1.46 30.54
N GLN A 398 -13.52 1.56 30.69
CA GLN A 398 -12.81 1.24 31.93
C GLN A 398 -13.09 2.26 33.05
N VAL A 399 -13.09 3.57 32.72
CA VAL A 399 -13.37 4.67 33.66
C VAL A 399 -14.83 4.65 34.11
N GLY A 400 -15.77 4.35 33.21
CA GLY A 400 -17.19 4.25 33.50
C GLY A 400 -17.92 5.61 33.59
N PRO A 401 -19.26 5.61 33.44
CA PRO A 401 -20.03 6.83 33.18
C PRO A 401 -20.02 7.84 34.33
N GLN A 402 -19.78 7.43 35.57
CA GLN A 402 -19.74 8.31 36.74
C GLN A 402 -18.45 9.15 36.87
N PHE A 403 -17.39 8.80 36.12
CA PHE A 403 -16.10 9.51 36.11
C PHE A 403 -15.75 10.08 34.72
N MET A 404 -16.66 9.98 33.76
CA MET A 404 -16.49 10.56 32.43
C MET A 404 -16.61 12.09 32.48
N LEU A 405 -15.68 12.79 31.84
CA LEU A 405 -15.73 14.23 31.62
C LEU A 405 -17.05 14.63 30.95
N GLU A 406 -17.67 15.75 31.36
CA GLU A 406 -18.97 16.23 30.85
C GLU A 406 -19.03 16.46 29.32
N SER A 407 -17.88 16.44 28.63
CA SER A 407 -17.74 16.62 27.18
C SER A 407 -17.17 15.38 26.46
N ALA A 408 -17.10 14.22 27.12
CA ALA A 408 -16.61 12.99 26.49
C ALA A 408 -17.62 12.45 25.46
N PRO A 409 -17.18 12.04 24.25
CA PRO A 409 -18.07 11.55 23.20
C PRO A 409 -18.65 10.18 23.57
N THR A 410 -19.88 9.93 23.15
CA THR A 410 -20.55 8.64 23.31
C THR A 410 -19.99 7.58 22.37
N ASP A 411 -20.15 6.30 22.73
CA ASP A 411 -19.82 5.15 21.88
C ASP A 411 -20.38 5.25 20.46
N ALA A 412 -21.59 5.82 20.30
CA ALA A 412 -22.24 5.99 19.02
C ALA A 412 -21.55 7.08 18.16
N GLU A 413 -21.17 8.21 18.77
CA GLU A 413 -20.43 9.27 18.09
C GLU A 413 -19.02 8.81 17.68
N ILE A 414 -18.36 8.01 18.53
CA ILE A 414 -17.07 7.39 18.20
C ILE A 414 -17.22 6.39 17.05
N ASP A 415 -18.22 5.50 17.10
CA ASP A 415 -18.47 4.51 16.04
C ASP A 415 -18.82 5.21 14.70
N ASP A 416 -19.62 6.28 14.71
CA ASP A 416 -19.93 7.09 13.53
C ASP A 416 -18.70 7.84 12.96
N GLU A 417 -17.82 8.35 13.82
CA GLU A 417 -16.58 9.01 13.39
C GLU A 417 -15.60 7.99 12.76
N ILE A 418 -15.41 6.82 13.38
CA ILE A 418 -14.64 5.71 12.80
C ILE A 418 -15.24 5.29 11.45
N GLN A 419 -16.57 5.17 11.37
CA GLN A 419 -17.27 4.77 10.16
C GLN A 419 -17.06 5.78 9.02
N LYS A 420 -17.08 7.08 9.31
CA LYS A 420 -16.77 8.14 8.32
C LYS A 420 -15.33 8.05 7.82
N LEU A 421 -14.37 7.84 8.71
CA LEU A 421 -12.95 7.69 8.35
C LEU A 421 -12.72 6.45 7.46
N ALA A 422 -13.41 5.34 7.74
CA ALA A 422 -13.40 4.14 6.91
C ALA A 422 -14.07 4.35 5.54
N ASP A 423 -15.20 5.08 5.49
CA ASP A 423 -15.90 5.44 4.26
C ASP A 423 -15.02 6.29 3.33
N ASP A 424 -14.26 7.25 3.88
CA ASP A 424 -13.34 8.09 3.10
C ASP A 424 -12.08 7.34 2.60
N ILE A 425 -11.55 6.38 3.38
CA ILE A 425 -10.50 5.46 2.88
C ILE A 425 -11.05 4.66 1.69
N CYS A 426 -12.29 4.18 1.76
CA CYS A 426 -12.92 3.45 0.66
C CYS A 426 -13.19 4.35 -0.56
N ALA A 427 -13.60 5.60 -0.34
CA ALA A 427 -13.90 6.57 -1.39
C ALA A 427 -12.69 6.95 -2.25
N CYS A 428 -11.46 6.91 -1.72
CA CYS A 428 -10.25 7.22 -2.49
C CYS A 428 -9.74 6.05 -3.37
N VAL A 429 -10.31 4.85 -3.28
CA VAL A 429 -9.84 3.68 -4.04
C VAL A 429 -9.83 3.89 -5.56
N PRO A 430 -10.87 4.49 -6.20
CA PRO A 430 -10.87 4.73 -7.64
C PRO A 430 -9.71 5.63 -8.11
N PHE A 431 -9.31 6.62 -7.31
CA PHE A 431 -8.18 7.53 -7.60
C PHE A 431 -6.81 6.82 -7.58
N HIS A 432 -6.70 5.70 -6.86
CA HIS A 432 -5.45 4.93 -6.74
C HIS A 432 -5.35 3.78 -7.75
N VAL A 433 -6.46 3.10 -8.08
CA VAL A 433 -6.45 1.88 -8.93
C VAL A 433 -7.31 1.98 -10.21
N GLY A 434 -8.07 3.05 -10.40
CA GLY A 434 -8.82 3.32 -11.62
C GLY A 434 -9.76 2.17 -11.99
N SER A 435 -9.80 1.81 -13.28
CA SER A 435 -10.52 0.62 -13.77
C SER A 435 -9.70 -0.68 -13.83
N ARG A 436 -8.49 -0.72 -13.26
CA ARG A 436 -7.59 -1.89 -13.37
C ARG A 436 -8.13 -3.07 -12.57
N THR A 437 -8.19 -4.28 -13.13
CA THR A 437 -8.61 -5.53 -12.42
C THR A 437 -7.65 -6.70 -12.62
N THR A 438 -6.62 -6.49 -13.43
CA THR A 438 -5.55 -7.43 -13.77
C THR A 438 -4.23 -6.69 -13.76
N PHE A 439 -3.14 -7.43 -13.84
CA PHE A 439 -1.84 -6.88 -14.21
C PHE A 439 -1.93 -6.14 -15.56
N CYS A 440 -1.33 -4.95 -15.60
CA CYS A 440 -1.14 -4.12 -16.80
C CYS A 440 0.03 -3.15 -16.54
N TYR A 441 0.85 -2.89 -17.55
CA TYR A 441 2.05 -2.05 -17.44
C TYR A 441 1.68 -0.57 -17.19
N PRO A 442 2.55 0.23 -16.54
CA PRO A 442 2.27 1.64 -16.27
C PRO A 442 2.09 2.54 -17.51
N TYR A 443 2.54 2.09 -18.68
CA TYR A 443 2.35 2.81 -19.96
C TYR A 443 1.08 2.40 -20.72
N GLU A 444 0.36 1.36 -20.28
CA GLU A 444 -0.88 0.93 -20.92
C GLU A 444 -2.03 1.85 -20.51
N ALA A 445 -2.90 2.20 -21.47
CA ALA A 445 -3.99 3.14 -21.21
C ALA A 445 -4.97 2.60 -20.17
N GLN A 446 -5.12 3.33 -19.05
CA GLN A 446 -6.03 3.01 -17.96
C GLN A 446 -6.88 4.23 -17.61
N ASN A 447 -8.13 4.00 -17.24
CA ASN A 447 -9.05 5.07 -16.88
C ASN A 447 -9.00 5.32 -15.37
N TYR A 448 -8.81 6.58 -15.00
CA TYR A 448 -8.83 7.10 -13.63
C TYR A 448 -9.91 8.18 -13.52
N PRO A 449 -10.42 8.48 -12.31
CA PRO A 449 -11.41 9.53 -12.13
C PRO A 449 -10.83 10.90 -12.53
N PRO A 450 -11.62 11.80 -13.14
CA PRO A 450 -11.14 13.12 -13.54
C PRO A 450 -10.83 13.97 -12.30
N VAL A 451 -9.64 14.55 -12.24
CA VAL A 451 -9.32 15.58 -11.24
C VAL A 451 -9.78 16.94 -11.77
N PRO A 452 -10.50 17.77 -10.99
CA PRO A 452 -10.87 19.12 -11.43
C PRO A 452 -9.65 20.01 -11.70
N GLY A 453 -9.75 20.91 -12.69
CA GLY A 453 -8.69 21.88 -13.00
C GLY A 453 -8.28 22.72 -11.80
N TRP A 454 -9.27 23.31 -11.11
CA TRP A 454 -9.05 24.14 -9.91
C TRP A 454 -8.32 23.40 -8.77
N LEU A 455 -8.52 22.08 -8.61
CA LEU A 455 -7.84 21.31 -7.56
C LEU A 455 -6.36 21.13 -7.91
N ARG A 456 -6.03 20.91 -9.19
CA ARG A 456 -4.64 20.91 -9.64
C ARG A 456 -4.01 22.30 -9.50
N GLU A 457 -4.72 23.35 -9.92
CA GLU A 457 -4.26 24.74 -9.83
C GLU A 457 -4.08 25.25 -8.37
N SER A 458 -4.72 24.60 -7.39
CA SER A 458 -4.55 24.91 -5.97
C SER A 458 -3.24 24.42 -5.35
N ALA A 459 -2.49 23.56 -6.05
CA ALA A 459 -1.29 22.89 -5.57
C ALA A 459 -0.02 23.45 -6.21
N ASP A 460 1.00 23.69 -5.38
CA ASP A 460 2.34 24.11 -5.81
C ASP A 460 3.18 22.87 -6.19
N TYR A 461 3.16 22.50 -7.47
CA TYR A 461 3.89 21.34 -7.98
C TYR A 461 5.32 21.67 -8.42
N ILE A 462 6.24 20.80 -8.03
CA ILE A 462 7.64 20.81 -8.46
C ILE A 462 8.08 19.47 -9.06
N ASP A 463 9.07 19.51 -9.95
CA ASP A 463 9.75 18.34 -10.47
C ASP A 463 10.77 17.77 -9.45
N GLY A 464 11.44 16.66 -9.80
CA GLY A 464 12.45 16.03 -8.95
C GLY A 464 13.78 16.81 -8.83
N LEU A 465 13.91 17.96 -9.50
CA LEU A 465 15.01 18.92 -9.33
C LEU A 465 14.56 20.19 -8.58
N GLY A 466 13.27 20.32 -8.26
CA GLY A 466 12.68 21.46 -7.55
C GLY A 466 12.16 22.59 -8.45
N ASN A 467 12.08 22.40 -9.76
CA ASN A 467 11.53 23.42 -10.67
C ASN A 467 9.99 23.38 -10.67
N PRO A 468 9.30 24.54 -10.70
CA PRO A 468 7.84 24.59 -10.86
C PRO A 468 7.34 23.84 -12.10
N THR A 469 6.26 23.10 -11.95
CA THR A 469 5.67 22.27 -13.01
C THR A 469 4.15 22.11 -12.81
N LEU A 470 3.50 21.22 -13.55
CA LEU A 470 2.10 20.84 -13.36
C LEU A 470 1.98 19.32 -13.33
N LEU A 471 1.11 18.78 -12.47
CA LEU A 471 0.71 17.37 -12.52
C LEU A 471 -0.38 17.18 -13.59
N THR A 472 -0.13 16.38 -14.63
CA THR A 472 -1.15 16.07 -15.65
C THR A 472 -1.95 14.80 -15.33
N ASP A 473 -3.07 14.57 -16.02
CA ASP A 473 -3.78 13.28 -15.97
C ASP A 473 -2.90 12.10 -16.42
N SER A 474 -1.95 12.32 -17.33
CA SER A 474 -1.01 11.28 -17.74
C SER A 474 0.02 10.97 -16.66
N ASP A 475 0.40 11.95 -15.84
CA ASP A 475 1.28 11.75 -14.68
C ASP A 475 0.54 11.01 -13.57
N HIS A 476 -0.68 11.44 -13.24
CA HIS A 476 -1.56 10.74 -12.31
C HIS A 476 -1.81 9.29 -12.75
N ALA A 477 -2.17 9.04 -14.02
CA ALA A 477 -2.42 7.69 -14.50
C ALA A 477 -1.16 6.81 -14.41
N ARG A 478 0.02 7.36 -14.72
CA ARG A 478 1.32 6.67 -14.65
C ARG A 478 1.70 6.32 -13.21
N SER A 479 1.62 7.28 -12.28
CA SER A 479 1.90 7.07 -10.86
C SER A 479 0.90 6.11 -10.20
N ALA A 480 -0.38 6.24 -10.51
CA ALA A 480 -1.42 5.33 -10.05
C ALA A 480 -1.21 3.91 -10.56
N ALA A 481 -0.75 3.75 -11.82
CA ALA A 481 -0.49 2.45 -12.40
C ALA A 481 0.74 1.77 -11.77
N ALA A 482 1.78 2.56 -11.46
CA ALA A 482 3.04 2.10 -10.90
C ALA A 482 3.00 1.83 -9.37
N ALA A 483 2.34 2.70 -8.60
CA ALA A 483 2.40 2.74 -7.14
C ALA A 483 1.03 2.89 -6.44
N GLY A 484 -0.04 3.33 -7.11
CA GLY A 484 -1.29 3.71 -6.45
C GLY A 484 -1.91 2.64 -5.54
N GLY A 485 -1.86 1.37 -5.94
CA GLY A 485 -2.37 0.27 -5.10
C GLY A 485 -1.49 -0.03 -3.88
N TRP A 486 -0.19 0.24 -3.94
CA TRP A 486 0.71 0.08 -2.79
C TRP A 486 0.35 1.02 -1.65
N PHE A 487 0.00 2.27 -1.98
CA PHE A 487 -0.46 3.26 -0.99
C PHE A 487 -1.78 2.88 -0.31
N LEU A 488 -2.62 2.08 -0.97
CA LEU A 488 -3.86 1.56 -0.39
C LEU A 488 -3.68 0.33 0.49
N LEU A 489 -2.66 -0.52 0.26
CA LEU A 489 -2.54 -1.80 0.96
C LEU A 489 -2.55 -1.60 2.47
N THR A 490 -1.69 -0.72 3.00
CA THR A 490 -1.59 -0.47 4.45
C THR A 490 -2.92 -0.03 5.07
N PRO A 491 -3.58 1.09 4.68
CA PRO A 491 -4.82 1.51 5.32
C PRO A 491 -5.96 0.50 5.16
N MET A 492 -6.03 -0.23 4.04
CA MET A 492 -7.09 -1.22 3.84
C MET A 492 -6.87 -2.50 4.65
N THR A 493 -5.63 -2.99 4.82
CA THR A 493 -5.34 -4.12 5.73
C THR A 493 -5.49 -3.71 7.19
N THR A 494 -5.12 -2.49 7.56
CA THR A 494 -5.36 -1.94 8.90
C THR A 494 -6.86 -1.93 9.25
N LEU A 495 -7.75 -1.55 8.32
CA LEU A 495 -9.20 -1.68 8.54
C LEU A 495 -9.67 -3.14 8.70
N MET A 496 -9.06 -4.08 7.97
CA MET A 496 -9.36 -5.52 8.11
C MET A 496 -8.91 -6.06 9.48
N GLU A 497 -7.73 -5.66 9.97
CA GLU A 497 -7.22 -6.01 11.30
C GLU A 497 -8.03 -5.38 12.43
N TYR A 498 -8.42 -4.10 12.28
CA TYR A 498 -9.23 -3.43 13.29
C TYR A 498 -10.67 -3.96 13.34
N SER A 499 -11.10 -4.70 12.30
CA SER A 499 -12.33 -5.48 12.30
C SER A 499 -12.20 -6.82 13.04
N GLN A 500 -11.11 -7.06 13.77
CA GLN A 500 -10.88 -8.21 14.63
C GLN A 500 -10.61 -7.76 16.07
N PRO A 501 -10.86 -8.61 17.08
CA PRO A 501 -10.47 -8.32 18.46
C PRO A 501 -8.95 -8.16 18.53
N PHE A 502 -8.48 -7.08 19.15
CA PHE A 502 -7.07 -6.74 19.15
C PHE A 502 -6.54 -6.61 20.59
N PRO A 503 -5.65 -7.50 21.06
CA PRO A 503 -5.13 -7.42 22.42
C PRO A 503 -4.11 -6.28 22.57
N LEU A 504 -4.25 -5.48 23.63
CA LEU A 504 -3.25 -4.48 24.01
C LEU A 504 -1.97 -5.15 24.56
N THR A 505 -2.11 -6.34 25.15
CA THR A 505 -1.01 -7.12 25.73
C THR A 505 -1.16 -8.60 25.35
N PRO A 506 -0.07 -9.32 24.97
CA PRO A 506 -0.13 -10.75 24.70
C PRO A 506 -0.68 -11.55 25.89
N GLY A 507 -1.55 -12.53 25.61
CA GLY A 507 -2.14 -13.41 26.65
C GLY A 507 -3.19 -12.77 27.56
N ALA A 508 -3.58 -11.52 27.32
CA ALA A 508 -4.44 -10.76 28.22
C ALA A 508 -5.93 -11.16 28.22
N ASP A 509 -6.63 -10.71 29.25
CA ASP A 509 -8.06 -10.97 29.47
C ASP A 509 -8.96 -10.04 28.62
N LYS A 510 -10.28 -10.15 28.80
CA LYS A 510 -11.25 -9.31 28.07
C LYS A 510 -11.10 -7.81 28.36
N ARG A 511 -10.59 -7.41 29.54
CA ARG A 511 -10.42 -6.00 29.92
C ARG A 511 -9.25 -5.32 29.18
N SER A 512 -8.42 -6.09 28.49
CA SER A 512 -7.22 -5.62 27.78
C SER A 512 -7.31 -5.83 26.26
N ILE A 513 -8.52 -5.95 25.71
CA ILE A 513 -8.78 -6.12 24.27
C ILE A 513 -9.52 -4.89 23.73
N LEU A 514 -8.97 -4.28 22.67
CA LEU A 514 -9.69 -3.29 21.88
C LEU A 514 -10.76 -4.01 21.05
N GLU A 515 -12.01 -3.56 21.17
CA GLU A 515 -13.13 -4.12 20.41
C GLU A 515 -12.90 -3.99 18.88
N PRO A 516 -13.48 -4.91 18.08
CA PRO A 516 -13.58 -4.75 16.64
C PRO A 516 -14.32 -3.45 16.27
N ILE A 517 -13.84 -2.73 15.26
CA ILE A 517 -14.59 -1.60 14.69
C ILE A 517 -15.87 -2.10 14.02
N LYS A 518 -16.97 -1.35 14.20
CA LYS A 518 -18.23 -1.62 13.53
C LYS A 518 -18.19 -0.97 12.14
N LEU A 519 -18.16 -1.78 11.09
CA LEU A 519 -18.26 -1.34 9.70
C LEU A 519 -19.68 -1.58 9.15
N ARG A 520 -20.11 -0.76 8.18
CA ARG A 520 -21.40 -0.94 7.49
C ARG A 520 -21.53 -2.35 6.91
N PRO A 521 -22.75 -2.91 6.83
CA PRO A 521 -23.00 -4.21 6.19
C PRO A 521 -22.32 -4.31 4.82
N GLY A 522 -21.54 -5.37 4.62
CA GLY A 522 -20.81 -5.62 3.38
C GLY A 522 -19.51 -4.82 3.17
N GLN A 523 -19.21 -3.79 3.96
CA GLN A 523 -18.01 -2.96 3.77
C GLN A 523 -16.71 -3.74 3.95
N LEU A 524 -16.59 -4.58 4.99
CA LEU A 524 -15.40 -5.43 5.19
C LEU A 524 -15.17 -6.40 4.02
N ARG A 525 -16.27 -6.96 3.45
CA ARG A 525 -16.22 -7.80 2.24
C ARG A 525 -15.76 -6.98 1.02
N TRP A 526 -16.23 -5.74 0.88
CA TRP A 526 -15.79 -4.83 -0.17
C TRP A 526 -14.30 -4.48 -0.03
N ILE A 527 -13.83 -4.06 1.16
CA ILE A 527 -12.42 -3.77 1.47
C ILE A 527 -11.54 -4.98 1.11
N THR A 528 -11.91 -6.17 1.61
CA THR A 528 -11.20 -7.42 1.31
C THR A 528 -11.14 -7.70 -0.20
N SER A 529 -12.21 -7.42 -0.94
CA SER A 529 -12.22 -7.59 -2.40
C SER A 529 -11.27 -6.64 -3.13
N GLN A 530 -11.13 -5.39 -2.66
CA GLN A 530 -10.19 -4.42 -3.21
C GLN A 530 -8.74 -4.76 -2.83
N CYS A 531 -8.48 -5.26 -1.62
CA CYS A 531 -7.17 -5.81 -1.25
C CYS A 531 -6.78 -6.97 -2.20
N ARG A 532 -7.68 -7.94 -2.41
CA ARG A 532 -7.47 -9.05 -3.37
C ARG A 532 -7.23 -8.54 -4.80
N ARG A 533 -7.97 -7.51 -5.23
CA ARG A 533 -7.79 -6.83 -6.52
C ARG A 533 -6.40 -6.19 -6.64
N ILE A 534 -5.93 -5.46 -5.64
CA ILE A 534 -4.59 -4.87 -5.61
C ILE A 534 -3.52 -5.97 -5.70
N HIS A 535 -3.63 -7.02 -4.87
CA HIS A 535 -2.75 -8.17 -4.93
C HIS A 535 -2.68 -8.80 -6.34
N LYS A 536 -3.82 -8.93 -7.03
CA LYS A 536 -3.89 -9.43 -8.41
C LYS A 536 -3.29 -8.46 -9.44
N ILE A 537 -3.50 -7.15 -9.30
CA ILE A 537 -2.93 -6.13 -10.20
C ILE A 537 -1.40 -6.13 -10.12
N TYR A 538 -0.85 -6.22 -8.92
CA TYR A 538 0.59 -6.16 -8.68
C TYR A 538 1.24 -7.55 -8.52
N LEU A 539 0.54 -8.65 -8.86
CA LEU A 539 1.01 -10.05 -8.68
C LEU A 539 1.65 -10.33 -7.30
N ILE A 540 1.22 -9.63 -6.26
CA ILE A 540 1.72 -9.82 -4.89
C ILE A 540 1.01 -11.04 -4.31
N PRO A 541 1.73 -12.05 -3.76
CA PRO A 541 1.12 -13.20 -3.10
C PRO A 541 0.10 -12.76 -2.04
N TRP A 542 -1.10 -13.36 -2.06
CA TRP A 542 -2.15 -13.08 -1.08
C TRP A 542 -1.82 -13.77 0.25
N PRO A 543 -1.57 -13.04 1.35
CA PRO A 543 -0.99 -13.63 2.56
C PRO A 543 -1.99 -14.44 3.38
N TYR A 544 -3.30 -14.20 3.22
CA TYR A 544 -4.35 -14.83 4.02
C TYR A 544 -4.92 -16.13 3.40
N GLY A 545 -4.18 -16.79 2.50
CA GLY A 545 -4.56 -18.09 1.91
C GLY A 545 -5.82 -18.11 1.03
N THR A 546 -6.23 -19.30 0.60
CA THR A 546 -7.35 -19.53 -0.34
C THR A 546 -8.62 -20.00 0.36
N THR A 547 -9.21 -19.18 1.24
CA THR A 547 -10.45 -19.54 1.97
C THR A 547 -11.52 -18.44 2.01
N ASN A 548 -12.73 -18.87 2.38
CA ASN A 548 -13.98 -18.12 2.30
C ASN A 548 -14.12 -17.04 3.41
N PRO A 549 -14.96 -16.01 3.22
CA PRO A 549 -15.11 -14.90 4.18
C PRO A 549 -15.71 -15.29 5.55
N SER A 550 -16.31 -16.48 5.66
CA SER A 550 -17.11 -16.92 6.82
C SER A 550 -16.32 -17.64 7.92
N THR A 551 -15.03 -17.92 7.72
CA THR A 551 -14.18 -18.63 8.70
C THR A 551 -12.86 -17.89 8.97
N LEU A 552 -12.97 -16.60 9.31
CA LEU A 552 -11.87 -15.77 9.80
C LEU A 552 -11.50 -16.12 11.26
N GLY A 553 -10.89 -17.28 11.45
CA GLY A 553 -10.25 -17.65 12.72
C GLY A 553 -8.84 -17.04 12.83
N SER A 554 -8.58 -16.30 13.91
CA SER A 554 -7.25 -15.89 14.38
C SER A 554 -6.31 -15.26 13.33
N LEU A 555 -6.61 -14.03 12.89
CA LEU A 555 -5.72 -13.18 12.07
C LEU A 555 -4.48 -12.63 12.81
N SER A 556 -4.11 -13.17 13.97
CA SER A 556 -3.13 -12.64 14.93
C SER A 556 -1.65 -12.57 14.47
N THR A 557 -1.35 -12.83 13.20
CA THR A 557 0.04 -12.93 12.69
C THR A 557 0.33 -12.19 11.38
N LEU A 558 -0.63 -11.45 10.81
CA LEU A 558 -0.48 -10.85 9.47
C LEU A 558 -0.90 -9.37 9.40
N SER A 559 -0.23 -8.54 10.21
CA SER A 559 -0.12 -7.09 9.96
C SER A 559 0.60 -6.82 8.63
N PRO A 560 0.25 -5.78 7.84
CA PRO A 560 1.00 -5.39 6.64
C PRO A 560 2.47 -5.07 6.95
N TYR A 561 2.77 -4.69 8.19
CA TYR A 561 4.12 -4.57 8.75
C TYR A 561 4.10 -5.13 10.18
N TRP A 562 4.38 -6.44 10.27
CA TRP A 562 4.83 -7.21 11.43
C TRP A 562 4.45 -6.72 12.84
N ALA A 563 3.68 -7.55 13.57
CA ALA A 563 3.76 -7.59 15.03
C ALA A 563 4.84 -8.59 15.44
N PHE A 564 5.45 -8.40 16.62
CA PHE A 564 6.50 -9.26 17.18
C PHE A 564 6.04 -10.73 17.27
N ARG A 565 6.96 -11.67 17.00
CA ARG A 565 6.93 -12.97 17.67
C ARG A 565 7.78 -12.87 18.93
N GLU A 566 7.21 -13.27 20.06
CA GLU A 566 7.95 -13.53 21.28
C GLU A 566 8.83 -14.77 21.08
N GLU A 567 10.15 -14.62 21.23
CA GLU A 567 11.00 -15.74 21.67
C GLU A 567 10.98 -15.72 23.20
N GLY A 568 10.34 -16.70 23.85
CA GLY A 568 10.18 -16.55 25.29
C GLY A 568 9.55 -17.65 26.14
N PHE A 569 9.16 -18.82 25.65
CA PHE A 569 8.87 -19.96 26.55
C PHE A 569 9.41 -21.28 26.02
N ALA A 570 10.34 -21.86 26.80
CA ALA A 570 10.92 -23.16 26.54
C ALA A 570 9.97 -24.28 26.98
N ASN A 571 9.89 -25.35 26.20
CA ASN A 571 9.67 -26.69 26.72
C ASN A 571 10.49 -27.68 25.86
N PRO A 572 11.13 -28.70 26.43
CA PRO A 572 12.15 -29.49 25.73
C PRO A 572 11.57 -30.69 24.97
N ALA A 573 12.47 -31.39 24.26
CA ALA A 573 12.30 -32.68 23.57
C ALA A 573 11.61 -32.65 22.18
N ALA A 574 12.46 -32.55 21.14
CA ALA A 574 12.47 -33.52 20.02
C ALA A 574 13.88 -33.52 19.37
N ASP A 575 14.45 -34.70 19.17
CA ASP A 575 15.83 -34.88 18.73
C ASP A 575 16.07 -34.73 17.22
N SER A 576 17.29 -34.28 16.89
CA SER A 576 18.00 -34.53 15.61
C SER A 576 17.40 -33.89 14.34
N ILE A 577 18.15 -33.49 13.30
CA ILE A 577 19.52 -33.88 12.88
C ILE A 577 20.32 -32.62 12.51
N SER A 578 21.57 -32.54 12.94
CA SER A 578 22.54 -31.51 12.55
C SER A 578 23.41 -31.96 11.37
N VAL A 579 23.66 -31.05 10.42
CA VAL A 579 24.75 -31.14 9.42
C VAL A 579 25.37 -29.73 9.30
N PRO A 580 26.71 -29.57 9.36
CA PRO A 580 27.31 -28.29 9.78
C PRO A 580 27.61 -27.31 8.65
N VAL A 581 27.66 -26.04 9.03
CA VAL A 581 28.32 -24.96 8.29
C VAL A 581 29.83 -25.09 8.45
N HIS A 582 30.59 -25.10 7.35
CA HIS A 582 32.03 -24.84 7.37
C HIS A 582 32.35 -23.52 6.68
N GLU A 583 32.89 -22.60 7.48
CA GLU A 583 34.03 -21.72 7.22
C GLU A 583 34.42 -21.44 5.76
N ILE A 584 34.46 -20.15 5.39
CA ILE A 584 35.73 -19.53 4.98
C ILE A 584 35.83 -18.15 5.67
N VAL A 585 36.90 -17.97 6.45
CA VAL A 585 37.41 -16.68 6.92
C VAL A 585 38.66 -16.36 6.11
N VAL A 586 38.71 -15.17 5.51
CA VAL A 586 39.81 -14.16 5.46
C VAL A 586 39.22 -12.92 4.80
#